data_AF-A0A1A2GNC5-F1
#
_entry.id   AF-A0A1A2GNC5-F1
#
_cell.length_a   1.000
_cell.length_b   1.000
_cell.length_c   1.000
_cell.angle_alpha   90.00
_cell.angle_beta   90.00
_cell.angle_gamma   90.00
#
_symmetry.space_group_name_H-M   'P 1'
#
loop_
_entity.id
_entity.type
_entity.pdbx_description
1 polymer ?
#
loop_
_entity_poly.entity_id
_entity_poly.type
_entity_poly.pdbx_seq_one_letter_code
_entity_poly.pdbx_strand_id
1 'polypeptide(L)'
;MKVSDVFDQLPSDGVYGEPYQTADGTTVIPVAKPLGVFVVRGGEATWVPAVDNNRIALIGVLTGLLAAVIGTLAVLRQPPWPLITITENR
;
A
#
# COMPACT_ATOMS: atom_id res chain seq x y z
N MET A 1 -41.49 -13.80 -13.69
CA MET A 1 -40.04 -13.60 -13.80
C MET A 1 -39.44 -13.97 -12.45
N LYS A 2 -38.45 -14.86 -12.39
CA LYS A 2 -37.78 -15.16 -11.11
C LYS A 2 -36.82 -14.03 -10.79
N VAL A 3 -36.65 -13.73 -9.50
CA VAL A 3 -35.73 -12.67 -9.05
C VAL A 3 -34.28 -12.98 -9.48
N SER A 4 -33.92 -14.26 -9.60
CA SER A 4 -32.63 -14.72 -10.16
C SER A 4 -32.36 -14.16 -11.55
N ASP A 5 -33.37 -14.16 -12.42
CA ASP A 5 -33.24 -13.78 -13.83
C ASP A 5 -32.94 -12.27 -13.99
N VAL A 6 -33.34 -11.46 -12.99
CA VAL A 6 -33.06 -10.02 -12.94
C VAL A 6 -31.59 -9.78 -12.62
N PHE A 7 -30.99 -10.60 -11.74
CA PHE A 7 -29.58 -10.47 -11.38
C PHE A 7 -28.63 -10.88 -12.51
N ASP A 8 -29.02 -11.89 -13.31
CA ASP A 8 -28.26 -12.32 -14.51
C ASP A 8 -28.26 -11.26 -15.63
N GLN A 9 -29.24 -10.34 -15.62
CA GLN A 9 -29.35 -9.26 -16.60
C GLN A 9 -28.61 -7.99 -16.21
N LEU A 10 -28.09 -7.90 -14.97
CA LEU A 10 -27.28 -6.78 -14.57
C LEU A 10 -25.96 -6.81 -15.34
N PRO A 11 -25.49 -5.66 -15.87
CA PRO A 11 -24.14 -5.57 -16.40
C PRO A 11 -23.16 -5.99 -15.30
N SER A 12 -22.56 -7.18 -15.45
CA SER A 12 -21.39 -7.51 -14.66
C SER A 12 -20.30 -6.62 -15.20
N ASP A 13 -19.98 -5.54 -14.48
CA ASP A 13 -18.91 -4.61 -14.85
C ASP A 13 -17.51 -5.28 -14.90
N GLY A 14 -17.44 -6.62 -14.80
CA GLY A 14 -16.23 -7.42 -14.73
C GLY A 14 -15.39 -7.11 -13.51
N VAL A 15 -15.91 -6.31 -12.58
CA VAL A 15 -15.21 -5.87 -11.38
C VAL A 15 -15.03 -7.04 -10.41
N TYR A 16 -16.02 -7.93 -10.31
CA TYR A 16 -15.97 -9.13 -9.48
C TYR A 16 -15.84 -10.36 -10.36
N GLY A 17 -14.91 -11.25 -10.01
CA GLY A 17 -14.77 -12.56 -10.61
C GLY A 17 -15.66 -13.60 -9.92
N GLU A 18 -15.72 -14.80 -10.50
CA GLU A 18 -16.46 -15.93 -9.95
C GLU A 18 -16.00 -16.27 -8.51
N PRO A 19 -16.90 -16.21 -7.52
CA PRO A 19 -16.60 -16.66 -6.17
C PRO A 19 -16.28 -18.15 -6.14
N TYR A 20 -15.27 -18.54 -5.39
CA TYR A 20 -14.96 -19.96 -5.13
C TYR A 20 -14.71 -20.20 -3.64
N GLN A 21 -14.95 -21.43 -3.21
CA GLN A 21 -14.65 -21.84 -1.84
C GLN A 21 -13.35 -22.61 -1.76
N THR A 22 -12.58 -22.31 -0.72
CA THR A 22 -11.38 -23.05 -0.34
C THR A 22 -11.77 -24.21 0.59
N ALA A 23 -10.92 -25.23 0.72
CA ALA A 23 -11.19 -26.44 1.50
C ALA A 23 -11.50 -26.20 2.99
N ASP A 24 -11.15 -25.03 3.52
CA ASP A 24 -11.39 -24.58 4.89
C ASP A 24 -12.72 -23.84 5.08
N GLY A 25 -13.57 -23.79 4.04
CA GLY A 25 -14.87 -23.11 4.05
C GLY A 25 -14.78 -21.60 3.80
N THR A 26 -13.59 -21.09 3.44
CA THR A 26 -13.39 -19.68 3.11
C THR A 26 -13.88 -19.38 1.70
N THR A 27 -14.76 -18.38 1.53
CA THR A 27 -15.18 -17.91 0.21
C THR A 27 -14.26 -16.79 -0.26
N VAL A 28 -13.69 -16.94 -1.45
CA VAL A 28 -12.81 -15.95 -2.07
C VAL A 28 -13.51 -15.34 -3.27
N ILE A 29 -13.59 -14.01 -3.32
CA ILE A 29 -14.19 -13.25 -4.42
C ILE A 29 -13.11 -12.39 -5.06
N PRO A 30 -12.63 -12.73 -6.27
CA PRO A 30 -11.65 -11.92 -6.99
C PRO A 30 -12.23 -10.56 -7.37
N VAL A 31 -11.41 -9.51 -7.31
CA VAL A 31 -11.79 -8.15 -7.69
C VAL A 31 -10.76 -7.57 -8.65
N ALA A 32 -11.21 -7.08 -9.80
CA ALA A 32 -10.37 -6.52 -10.84
C ALA A 32 -9.97 -5.06 -10.54
N LYS A 33 -10.87 -4.27 -9.95
CA LYS A 33 -10.66 -2.84 -9.68
C LYS A 33 -11.34 -2.40 -8.37
N PRO A 34 -10.57 -2.09 -7.30
CA PRO A 34 -9.11 -2.26 -7.21
C PRO A 34 -8.71 -3.74 -7.24
N LEU A 35 -7.47 -4.03 -7.65
CA LEU A 35 -6.98 -5.41 -7.79
C LEU A 35 -6.80 -6.06 -6.40
N GLY A 36 -7.44 -7.19 -6.18
CA GLY A 36 -7.35 -7.94 -4.92
C GLY A 36 -8.43 -9.00 -4.79
N VAL A 37 -8.66 -9.46 -3.57
CA VAL A 37 -9.71 -10.44 -3.27
C VAL A 37 -10.44 -10.07 -1.98
N PHE A 38 -11.75 -10.32 -1.93
CA PHE A 38 -12.46 -10.41 -0.67
C PHE A 38 -12.38 -11.84 -0.15
N VAL A 39 -12.03 -11.97 1.13
CA VAL A 39 -11.96 -13.24 1.86
C VAL A 39 -13.10 -13.23 2.87
N VAL A 40 -14.09 -14.10 2.68
CA VAL A 40 -15.25 -14.22 3.57
C VAL A 40 -15.15 -15.50 4.38
N ARG A 41 -15.09 -15.38 5.70
CA ARG A 41 -14.98 -16.52 6.62
C ARG A 41 -15.70 -16.20 7.93
N GLY A 42 -16.50 -17.13 8.44
CA GLY A 42 -17.17 -16.97 9.75
C GLY A 42 -18.14 -15.78 9.83
N GLY A 43 -18.68 -15.32 8.70
CA GLY A 43 -19.55 -14.14 8.63
C GLY A 43 -18.81 -12.80 8.55
N GLU A 44 -17.48 -12.81 8.55
CA GLU A 44 -16.65 -11.62 8.37
C GLU A 44 -16.07 -11.57 6.96
N ALA A 45 -16.02 -10.37 6.37
CA ALA A 45 -15.44 -10.12 5.05
C ALA A 45 -14.21 -9.22 5.17
N THR A 46 -13.06 -9.72 4.70
CA THR A 46 -11.78 -9.01 4.75
C THR A 46 -11.28 -8.72 3.34
N TRP A 47 -10.87 -7.48 3.10
CA TRP A 47 -10.23 -7.10 1.84
C TRP A 47 -8.72 -7.42 1.86
N VAL A 48 -8.25 -8.19 0.87
CA VAL A 48 -6.84 -8.51 0.67
C VAL A 48 -6.39 -7.91 -0.67
N PRO A 49 -5.65 -6.78 -0.66
CA PRO A 49 -5.17 -6.17 -1.89
C PRO A 49 -4.06 -7.00 -2.54
N ALA A 50 -4.03 -7.05 -3.87
CA ALA A 50 -2.94 -7.66 -4.63
C ALA A 50 -1.78 -6.67 -4.83
N VAL A 51 -1.12 -6.32 -3.72
CA VAL A 51 0.02 -5.38 -3.70
C VAL A 51 1.31 -6.07 -3.27
N ASP A 52 2.43 -5.60 -3.81
CA ASP A 52 3.76 -6.07 -3.42
C ASP A 52 4.27 -5.28 -2.22
N ASN A 53 4.14 -5.87 -1.03
CA ASN A 53 4.58 -5.27 0.22
C ASN A 53 6.11 -5.08 0.28
N ASN A 54 6.88 -5.96 -0.35
CA ASN A 54 8.34 -5.85 -0.35
C ASN A 54 8.78 -4.65 -1.20
N ARG A 55 8.14 -4.42 -2.35
CA ARG A 55 8.39 -3.24 -3.18
C ARG A 55 7.99 -1.96 -2.47
N ILE A 56 6.87 -1.93 -1.75
CA ILE A 56 6.45 -0.77 -0.95
C ILE A 56 7.49 -0.48 0.14
N ALA A 57 7.93 -1.51 0.87
CA ALA A 57 8.96 -1.38 1.89
C ALA A 57 10.29 -0.86 1.31
N LEU A 58 10.72 -1.40 0.17
CA LEU A 58 11.94 -0.98 -0.52
C LEU A 58 11.89 0.51 -0.90
N ILE A 59 10.76 0.98 -1.45
CA ILE A 59 10.59 2.42 -1.75
C ILE A 59 10.76 3.25 -0.49
N GLY A 60 10.10 2.86 0.62
CA GLY A 60 10.23 3.55 1.90
C GLY A 60 11.68 3.61 2.41
N VAL A 61 12.40 2.49 2.35
CA VAL A 61 13.81 2.41 2.76
C VAL A 61 14.69 3.31 1.88
N LEU A 62 14.51 3.28 0.56
CA LEU A 62 15.29 4.12 -0.36
C LEU A 62 15.01 5.61 -0.17
N THR A 63 13.74 5.99 0.00
CA THR A 63 13.38 7.38 0.31
C THR A 63 13.97 7.85 1.63
N GLY A 64 13.89 7.03 2.68
CA GLY A 64 14.48 7.32 3.99
C GLY A 64 16.00 7.44 3.93
N LEU A 65 16.68 6.53 3.23
CA LEU A 65 18.13 6.56 3.05
C LEU A 65 18.56 7.82 2.27
N LEU A 66 17.86 8.17 1.19
CA LEU A 66 18.14 9.37 0.41
C LEU A 66 17.97 10.62 1.26
N ALA A 67 16.89 10.72 2.04
CA ALA A 67 16.66 11.82 2.96
C ALA A 67 17.77 11.93 4.01
N ALA A 68 18.22 10.80 4.58
CA ALA A 68 19.32 10.78 5.54
C ALA A 68 20.65 11.23 4.92
N VAL A 69 20.95 10.79 3.70
CA VAL A 69 22.16 11.22 2.96
C VAL A 69 22.10 12.73 2.70
N ILE A 70 20.98 13.24 2.19
CA ILE A 70 20.82 14.67 1.92
C ILE A 70 20.92 15.48 3.21
N GLY A 71 20.25 15.05 4.29
CA GLY A 71 20.33 15.71 5.59
C GLY A 71 21.76 15.76 6.13
N THR A 72 22.49 14.64 6.01
CA THR A 72 23.91 14.57 6.40
C THR A 72 24.75 15.53 5.55
N LEU A 73 24.57 15.52 4.23
CA LEU A 73 25.28 16.43 3.32
C LEU A 73 24.96 17.90 3.59
N ALA A 74 23.72 18.23 3.96
CA ALA A 74 23.32 19.59 4.32
C ALA A 74 24.07 20.05 5.57
N VAL A 75 24.12 19.21 6.62
CA VAL A 75 24.92 19.47 7.83
C VAL A 75 26.40 19.64 7.52
N LEU A 76 26.94 18.84 6.58
CA LEU A 76 28.35 18.98 6.19
C LEU A 76 28.62 20.25 5.36
N ARG A 77 27.71 20.64 4.47
CA ARG A 77 27.89 21.80 3.58
C ARG A 77 27.63 23.14 4.27
N GLN A 78 26.64 23.18 5.15
CA GLN A 78 26.27 24.37 5.92
C GLN A 78 26.11 23.93 7.36
N PRO A 79 27.24 23.74 8.07
CA PRO A 79 27.20 23.33 9.46
C PRO A 79 26.31 24.28 10.25
N PRO A 80 25.37 23.75 11.05
CA PRO A 80 24.41 24.57 11.78
C PRO A 80 25.05 25.35 12.94
N TRP A 81 26.31 25.06 13.27
CA TRP A 81 27.02 25.80 14.31
C TRP A 81 27.57 27.12 13.79
N PRO A 82 27.50 28.18 14.60
CA PRO A 82 28.02 29.49 14.25
C PRO A 82 29.54 29.47 14.02
N LEU A 83 30.01 30.27 13.06
CA LEU A 83 31.44 30.45 12.80
C LEU A 83 32.10 31.10 14.02
N ILE A 84 33.13 30.44 14.57
CA ILE A 84 33.92 30.97 15.68
C ILE A 84 35.01 31.87 15.10
N THR A 85 34.87 33.17 15.27
CA THR A 85 35.92 34.16 15.02
C THR A 85 36.52 34.59 16.34
N ILE A 86 37.73 34.11 16.66
CA ILE A 86 38.48 34.58 17.84
C ILE A 86 39.03 35.96 17.47
N THR A 87 38.45 37.00 18.07
CA THR A 87 39.00 38.36 18.01
C THR A 87 39.84 38.57 19.26
N GLU A 88 41.15 38.69 19.07
CA GLU A 88 42.06 39.04 20.16
C GLU A 88 41.93 40.55 20.42
N ASN A 89 41.36 40.90 21.58
CA ASN A 89 41.17 42.28 21.98
C ASN A 89 42.46 42.76 22.69
N ARG A 90 43.16 43.72 22.06
CA ARG A 90 44.39 44.33 22.58
C ARG A 90 44.07 45.60 23.34
#